data_AF-A0A838EZT1-F1
#
_entry.id   AF-A0A838EZT1-F1
#
_cell.length_a   1.000
_cell.length_b   1.000
_cell.length_c   1.000
_cell.angle_alpha   90.00
_cell.angle_beta   90.00
_cell.angle_gamma   90.00
#
_symmetry.space_group_name_H-M   'P 1'
#
loop_
_entity.id
_entity.type
_entity.pdbx_description
1 polymer ?
#
loop_
_entity_poly.entity_id
_entity_poly.type
_entity_poly.pdbx_seq_one_letter_code
_entity_poly.pdbx_strand_id
1 'polypeptide(L)'
;KNLAFHLAETDQHKVAMEFIAKQLGINPAGDFNPGMKGIIEEGEKVMSKDATDEALDAAIIAGAQKVEHYEISGYGSAACYAEMLGHTAIASKLRTILEEEQQADTKLNYMAKNIINARAQKADNY
;
A
#
# COMPACT_ATOMS: atom_id res chain seq x y z
N LYS A 1 14.09 -1.07 5.93
CA LYS A 1 14.10 -2.44 5.37
C LYS A 1 12.73 -2.86 4.81
N ASN A 2 11.61 -2.66 5.53
CA ASN A 2 10.28 -3.09 5.05
C ASN A 2 9.75 -2.35 3.81
N LEU A 3 9.95 -1.03 3.69
CA LEU A 3 9.57 -0.29 2.48
C LEU A 3 10.30 -0.76 1.21
N ALA A 4 11.53 -1.27 1.33
CA ALA A 4 12.26 -1.82 0.20
C ALA A 4 11.72 -3.20 -0.23
N PHE A 5 11.16 -3.98 0.71
CA PHE A 5 10.46 -5.22 0.39
C PHE A 5 9.14 -4.91 -0.31
N HIS A 6 8.37 -3.96 0.23
CA HIS A 6 7.10 -3.56 -0.37
C HIS A 6 7.31 -2.99 -1.78
N LEU A 7 8.35 -2.17 -2.03
CA LEU A 7 8.68 -1.72 -3.38
C LEU A 7 8.90 -2.89 -4.37
N ALA A 8 9.58 -3.94 -3.93
CA ALA A 8 9.81 -5.12 -4.77
C ALA A 8 8.51 -5.93 -4.99
N GLU A 9 7.61 -5.97 -4.00
CA GLU A 9 6.26 -6.54 -4.14
C GLU A 9 5.45 -5.71 -5.17
N THR A 10 5.43 -4.39 -5.06
CA THR A 10 4.75 -3.48 -6.00
C THR A 10 5.26 -3.64 -7.44
N ASP A 11 6.57 -3.82 -7.65
CA ASP A 11 7.13 -4.10 -8.98
C ASP A 11 6.60 -5.42 -9.57
N GLN A 12 6.38 -6.44 -8.74
CA GLN A 12 5.77 -7.70 -9.17
C GLN A 12 4.28 -7.52 -9.48
N HIS A 13 3.56 -6.73 -8.67
CA HIS A 13 2.16 -6.40 -8.93
C HIS A 13 1.98 -5.67 -10.25
N LYS A 14 2.90 -4.76 -10.59
CA LYS A 14 2.89 -4.08 -11.90
C LYS A 14 2.98 -5.09 -13.05
N VAL A 15 3.91 -6.05 -12.99
CA VAL A 15 4.02 -7.13 -13.98
C VAL A 15 2.74 -7.96 -14.02
N ALA A 16 2.11 -8.21 -12.86
CA ALA A 16 0.85 -8.91 -12.79
C ALA A 16 -0.29 -8.16 -13.49
N MET A 17 -0.35 -6.83 -13.31
CA MET A 17 -1.31 -5.94 -13.95
C MET A 17 -1.10 -5.84 -15.46
N GLU A 18 0.15 -5.77 -15.94
CA GLU A 18 0.47 -5.81 -17.37
C GLU A 18 -0.03 -7.09 -18.03
N PHE A 19 0.13 -8.23 -17.34
CA PHE A 19 -0.43 -9.50 -17.79
C PHE A 19 -1.97 -9.49 -17.85
N ILE A 20 -2.64 -8.99 -16.79
CA ILE A 20 -4.10 -8.88 -16.74
C ILE A 20 -4.61 -7.97 -17.86
N ALA A 21 -3.96 -6.82 -18.06
CA ALA A 21 -4.31 -5.87 -19.11
C ALA A 21 -4.24 -6.51 -20.50
N LYS A 22 -3.18 -7.29 -20.75
CA LYS A 22 -3.03 -8.06 -22.00
C LYS A 22 -4.14 -9.10 -22.20
N GLN A 23 -4.54 -9.81 -21.14
CA GLN A 23 -5.65 -10.78 -21.22
C GLN A 23 -6.99 -10.12 -21.53
N LEU A 24 -7.21 -8.90 -21.02
CA LEU A 24 -8.44 -8.13 -21.22
C LEU A 24 -8.42 -7.27 -22.50
N GLY A 25 -7.28 -7.21 -23.20
CA GLY A 25 -7.13 -6.36 -24.38
C GLY A 25 -7.16 -4.86 -24.09
N ILE A 26 -6.78 -4.44 -22.88
CA ILE A 26 -6.75 -3.04 -22.44
C ILE A 26 -5.32 -2.49 -22.38
N ASN A 27 -5.20 -1.16 -22.40
CA ASN A 27 -3.90 -0.49 -22.28
C ASN A 27 -3.30 -0.69 -20.88
N PRO A 28 -2.11 -1.31 -20.73
CA PRO A 28 -1.49 -1.54 -19.43
C PRO A 28 -0.97 -0.27 -18.75
N ALA A 29 -0.81 0.85 -19.48
CA ALA A 29 -0.33 2.11 -18.90
C ALA A 29 -1.33 2.72 -17.90
N GLY A 30 -2.62 2.37 -18.02
CA GLY A 30 -3.69 2.96 -17.23
C GLY A 30 -3.83 4.46 -17.45
N ASP A 31 -4.65 5.07 -16.59
CA ASP A 31 -4.83 6.52 -16.53
C ASP A 31 -4.14 7.10 -15.29
N PHE A 32 -3.83 8.38 -15.36
CA PHE A 32 -3.33 9.13 -14.22
C PHE A 32 -4.32 9.06 -13.03
N ASN A 33 -3.83 8.67 -11.85
CA ASN A 33 -4.65 8.56 -10.65
C ASN A 33 -4.45 9.78 -9.71
N PRO A 34 -5.40 10.73 -9.65
CA PRO A 34 -5.30 11.90 -8.78
C PRO A 34 -5.37 11.55 -7.29
N GLY A 35 -6.06 10.47 -6.92
CA GLY A 35 -6.17 10.03 -5.53
C GLY A 35 -4.82 9.55 -4.99
N MET A 36 -4.15 8.67 -5.74
CA MET A 36 -2.82 8.18 -5.36
C MET A 36 -1.79 9.32 -5.32
N LYS A 37 -1.82 10.23 -6.32
CA LYS A 37 -0.95 11.42 -6.29
C LYS A 37 -1.14 12.25 -5.02
N GLY A 38 -2.38 12.49 -4.61
CA GLY A 38 -2.68 13.25 -3.40
C GLY A 38 -2.13 12.59 -2.12
N ILE A 39 -2.18 11.26 -2.03
CA ILE A 39 -1.61 10.52 -0.89
C ILE A 39 -0.08 10.68 -0.85
N ILE A 40 0.59 10.57 -2.00
CA ILE A 40 2.04 10.76 -2.12
C ILE A 40 2.44 12.18 -1.72
N GLU A 41 1.76 13.20 -2.25
CA GLU A 41 2.02 14.61 -1.93
C GLU A 41 1.81 14.90 -0.44
N GLU A 42 0.83 14.25 0.20
CA GLU A 42 0.65 14.35 1.65
C GLU A 42 1.86 13.81 2.40
N GLY A 43 2.37 12.64 2.01
CA GLY A 43 3.57 12.03 2.58
C GLY A 43 4.81 12.93 2.45
N GLU A 44 5.06 13.44 1.24
CA GLU A 44 6.18 14.37 0.96
C GLU A 44 6.09 15.65 1.82
N LYS A 45 4.88 16.19 1.99
CA LYS A 45 4.64 17.37 2.83
C LYS A 45 4.93 17.10 4.30
N VAL A 46 4.70 15.88 4.79
CA VAL A 46 5.04 15.55 6.19
C VAL A 46 6.55 15.34 6.34
N MET A 47 7.19 14.69 5.38
CA MET A 47 8.65 14.47 5.39
C MET A 47 9.48 15.77 5.31
N SER A 48 8.91 16.85 4.77
CA SER A 48 9.57 18.17 4.69
C SER A 48 9.45 19.02 5.96
N LYS A 49 8.73 18.56 6.98
CA LYS A 49 8.60 19.27 8.26
C LYS A 49 9.80 19.01 9.15
N ASP A 50 10.20 20.04 9.89
CA ASP A 50 11.17 19.88 10.99
C ASP A 50 10.51 19.15 12.15
N ALA A 51 10.90 17.90 12.38
CA ALA A 51 10.33 16.99 13.35
C ALA A 51 11.39 15.98 13.80
N THR A 52 11.18 15.32 14.94
CA THR A 52 12.11 14.28 15.40
C THR A 52 12.06 13.08 14.46
N ASP A 53 13.16 12.31 14.39
CA ASP A 53 13.23 11.10 13.58
C ASP A 53 12.07 10.14 13.88
N GLU A 54 11.66 10.01 15.15
CA GLU A 54 10.54 9.16 15.53
C GLU A 54 9.18 9.70 15.05
N ALA A 55 9.02 11.02 14.98
CA ALA A 55 7.80 11.65 14.45
C ALA A 55 7.72 11.47 12.93
N LEU A 56 8.86 11.56 12.24
CA LEU A 56 8.98 11.28 10.82
C LEU A 56 8.68 9.80 10.50
N ASP A 57 9.23 8.86 11.27
CA ASP A 57 8.94 7.42 11.11
C ASP A 57 7.45 7.11 11.25
N ALA A 58 6.79 7.68 12.27
CA ALA A 58 5.35 7.51 12.47
C ALA A 58 4.53 8.09 11.32
N ALA A 59 4.95 9.23 10.77
CA ALA A 59 4.32 9.84 9.61
C ALA A 59 4.50 9.02 8.33
N ILE A 60 5.70 8.48 8.09
CA ILE A 60 5.98 7.61 6.95
C ILE A 60 5.10 6.36 7.01
N ILE A 61 4.98 5.74 8.19
CA ILE A 61 4.11 4.57 8.36
C ILE A 61 2.65 4.96 8.09
N ALA A 62 2.15 6.05 8.64
CA ALA A 62 0.79 6.50 8.40
C ALA A 62 0.52 6.80 6.92
N GLY A 63 1.49 7.39 6.21
CA GLY A 63 1.43 7.62 4.76
C GLY A 63 1.37 6.31 3.98
N ALA A 64 2.25 5.35 4.30
CA ALA A 64 2.25 4.03 3.69
C ALA A 64 0.91 3.31 3.90
N GLN A 65 0.35 3.33 5.10
CA GLN A 65 -0.96 2.70 5.36
C GLN A 65 -2.10 3.28 4.51
N LYS A 66 -2.06 4.58 4.20
CA LYS A 66 -3.04 5.19 3.29
C LYS A 66 -2.90 4.67 1.87
N VAL A 67 -1.68 4.44 1.41
CA VAL A 67 -1.40 3.81 0.10
C VAL A 67 -1.99 2.40 0.10
N GLU A 68 -1.65 1.57 1.11
CA GLU A 68 -2.18 0.21 1.23
C GLU A 68 -3.70 0.17 1.21
N HIS A 69 -4.38 1.04 1.97
CA HIS A 69 -5.84 1.06 2.04
C HIS A 69 -6.49 1.47 0.70
N TYR A 70 -5.83 2.36 -0.04
CA TYR A 70 -6.26 2.73 -1.38
C TYR A 70 -6.17 1.53 -2.34
N GLU A 71 -5.07 0.79 -2.28
CA GLU A 71 -4.82 -0.39 -3.12
C GLU A 71 -5.74 -1.56 -2.75
N ILE A 72 -5.90 -1.87 -1.46
CA ILE A 72 -6.84 -2.87 -0.93
C ILE A 72 -8.26 -2.60 -1.44
N SER A 73 -8.71 -1.35 -1.40
CA SER A 73 -10.03 -0.95 -1.93
C SER A 73 -10.14 -1.18 -3.44
N GLY A 74 -9.08 -0.86 -4.19
CA GLY A 74 -9.00 -1.04 -5.64
C GLY A 74 -9.02 -2.52 -6.05
N TYR A 75 -8.08 -3.32 -5.51
CA TYR A 75 -7.95 -4.74 -5.81
C TYR A 75 -9.15 -5.55 -5.35
N GLY A 76 -9.73 -5.24 -4.17
CA GLY A 76 -10.96 -5.87 -3.70
C GLY A 76 -12.13 -5.68 -4.65
N SER A 77 -12.32 -4.45 -5.14
CA SER A 77 -13.38 -4.12 -6.10
C SER A 77 -13.13 -4.79 -7.46
N ALA A 78 -11.90 -4.71 -7.97
CA ALA A 78 -11.52 -5.31 -9.25
C ALA A 78 -11.66 -6.85 -9.25
N ALA A 79 -11.26 -7.52 -8.17
CA ALA A 79 -11.40 -8.96 -8.02
C ALA A 79 -12.87 -9.39 -8.04
N CYS A 80 -13.73 -8.67 -7.32
CA CYS A 80 -15.18 -8.90 -7.31
C CYS A 80 -15.78 -8.77 -8.72
N TYR A 81 -15.45 -7.71 -9.46
CA TYR A 81 -15.95 -7.52 -10.82
C TYR A 81 -15.43 -8.58 -11.79
N ALA A 82 -14.16 -8.96 -11.68
CA ALA A 82 -13.60 -10.04 -12.49
C ALA A 82 -14.36 -11.37 -12.27
N GLU A 83 -14.71 -11.68 -11.02
CA GLU A 83 -15.51 -12.86 -10.67
C GLU A 83 -16.93 -12.78 -11.27
N MET A 84 -17.61 -11.64 -11.11
CA MET A 84 -18.95 -11.42 -11.67
C MET A 84 -19.00 -11.52 -13.21
N LEU A 85 -17.91 -11.16 -13.88
CA LEU A 85 -17.77 -11.23 -15.34
C LEU A 85 -17.27 -12.60 -15.84
N GLY A 86 -17.04 -13.56 -14.95
CA GLY A 86 -16.58 -14.90 -15.29
C GLY A 86 -15.07 -15.01 -15.56
N HIS A 87 -14.29 -13.97 -15.27
CA HIS A 87 -12.83 -13.96 -15.39
C HIS A 87 -12.15 -14.56 -14.14
N THR A 88 -12.45 -15.82 -13.84
CA THR A 88 -12.03 -16.50 -12.59
C THR A 88 -10.51 -16.50 -12.36
N ALA A 89 -9.72 -16.70 -13.41
CA ALA A 89 -8.25 -16.66 -13.31
C ALA A 89 -7.72 -15.25 -12.98
N ILE A 90 -8.35 -14.20 -13.52
CA ILE A 90 -8.01 -12.81 -13.23
C ILE A 90 -8.42 -12.47 -11.80
N ALA A 91 -9.63 -12.87 -11.38
CA ALA A 91 -10.11 -12.68 -10.02
C ALA A 91 -9.16 -13.33 -9.00
N SER A 92 -8.71 -14.57 -9.25
CA SER A 92 -7.74 -15.25 -8.39
C SER A 92 -6.44 -14.47 -8.27
N LYS A 93 -5.91 -13.94 -9.38
CA LYS A 93 -4.65 -13.18 -9.37
C LYS A 93 -4.79 -11.85 -8.62
N LEU A 94 -5.91 -11.16 -8.79
CA LEU A 94 -6.21 -9.93 -8.05
C LEU A 94 -6.39 -10.18 -6.55
N ARG A 95 -6.95 -11.34 -6.16
CA ARG A 95 -7.05 -11.74 -4.75
C ARG A 95 -5.67 -12.04 -4.12
N THR A 96 -4.75 -12.63 -4.87
CA THR A 96 -3.37 -12.80 -4.39
C THR A 96 -2.71 -11.47 -4.09
N ILE A 97 -2.83 -10.49 -5.00
CA ILE A 97 -2.29 -9.14 -4.77
C ILE A 97 -2.97 -8.50 -3.55
N LEU A 98 -4.31 -8.57 -3.45
CA LEU A 98 -5.06 -8.07 -2.30
C LEU A 98 -4.55 -8.65 -0.96
N GLU A 99 -4.25 -9.96 -0.91
CA GLU A 99 -3.73 -10.61 0.29
C GLU A 99 -2.32 -10.11 0.65
N GLU A 100 -1.49 -9.81 -0.34
CA GLU A 100 -0.15 -9.24 -0.14
C GLU A 100 -0.23 -7.83 0.45
N GLU A 101 -1.11 -6.96 -0.07
CA GLU A 101 -1.30 -5.60 0.48
C GLU A 101 -1.89 -5.63 1.90
N GLN A 102 -2.83 -6.54 2.17
CA GLN A 102 -3.36 -6.74 3.53
C GLN A 102 -2.27 -7.17 4.52
N GLN A 103 -1.32 -8.00 4.06
CA GLN A 103 -0.16 -8.39 4.88
C GLN A 103 0.81 -7.23 5.06
N ALA A 104 1.03 -6.40 4.03
CA ALA A 104 1.83 -5.18 4.12
C ALA A 104 1.24 -4.20 5.16
N ASP A 105 -0.06 -3.89 5.10
CA ASP A 105 -0.72 -3.06 6.13
C ASP A 105 -0.64 -3.69 7.53
N THR A 106 -0.78 -5.02 7.64
CA THR A 106 -0.62 -5.71 8.92
C THR A 106 0.79 -5.51 9.50
N LYS A 107 1.84 -5.57 8.67
CA LYS A 107 3.23 -5.30 9.09
C LYS A 107 3.40 -3.83 9.51
N LEU A 108 2.79 -2.89 8.78
CA LEU A 108 2.81 -1.46 9.13
C LEU A 108 2.13 -1.19 10.48
N ASN A 109 0.97 -1.81 10.73
CA ASN A 109 0.28 -1.74 12.03
C ASN A 109 1.16 -2.24 13.19
N TYR A 110 1.91 -3.31 12.99
CA TYR A 110 2.86 -3.81 13.99
C TYR A 110 3.99 -2.79 14.26
N MET A 111 4.53 -2.17 13.20
CA MET A 111 5.56 -1.14 13.32
C MET A 111 5.05 0.10 14.07
N ALA A 112 3.85 0.58 13.72
CA ALA A 112 3.23 1.72 14.39
C ALA A 112 3.07 1.48 15.90
N LYS A 113 2.59 0.30 16.29
CA LYS A 113 2.46 -0.09 17.71
C LYS A 113 3.80 -0.09 18.45
N ASN A 114 4.86 -0.61 17.82
CA ASN A 114 6.18 -0.68 18.45
C ASN A 114 6.81 0.71 18.64
N ILE A 115 6.61 1.64 17.69
CA ILE A 115 7.02 3.04 17.85
C ILE A 115 6.31 3.66 19.06
N ILE A 116 5.00 3.44 19.18
CA ILE A 116 4.21 3.95 20.31
C ILE A 116 4.68 3.34 21.64
N ASN A 117 4.94 2.03 21.69
CA ASN A 117 5.42 1.36 22.90
C ASN A 117 6.80 1.86 23.34
N ALA A 118 7.71 2.09 22.40
CA ALA A 118 9.02 2.69 22.69
C ALA A 118 8.89 4.13 23.23
N ARG A 119 7.89 4.90 22.76
CA ARG A 119 7.58 6.23 23.30
C ARG A 119 7.03 6.16 24.73
N ALA A 120 6.11 5.23 25.01
CA ALA A 120 5.54 5.05 26.35
C ALA A 120 6.63 4.72 27.38
N GLN A 121 7.52 3.77 27.07
CA GLN A 121 8.64 3.42 27.96
C GLN A 121 9.64 4.56 28.19
N LYS A 122 9.86 5.45 27.20
CA LYS A 122 10.73 6.62 27.40
C LYS A 122 10.07 7.71 28.24
N ALA A 123 8.74 7.87 28.16
CA ALA A 123 7.99 8.86 28.93
C ALA A 123 7.87 8.49 30.42
N ASP A 124 7.82 7.20 30.76
CA ASP A 124 7.74 6.71 32.15
C ASP A 124 9.08 6.78 32.91
N ASN A 125 10.17 7.13 32.24
CA ASN A 125 11.51 7.28 32.84
C ASN A 125 11.88 8.74 33.17
N TYR A 126 10.88 9.63 33.23
CA TYR A 126 10.97 11.01 33.70
C TYR A 126 10.01 11.25 34.86
#